data_AF-A0A1X2EPY5-F1
#
_entry.id   AF-A0A1X2EPY5-F1
#
_cell.length_a   1.000
_cell.length_b   1.000
_cell.length_c   1.000
_cell.angle_alpha   90.00
_cell.angle_beta   90.00
_cell.angle_gamma   90.00
#
_symmetry.space_group_name_H-M   'P 1'
#
loop_
_entity.id
_entity.type
_entity.pdbx_description
1 polymer ?
#
loop_
_entity_poly.entity_id
_entity_poly.type
_entity_poly.pdbx_seq_one_letter_code
_entity_poly.pdbx_strand_id
1 'polypeptide(L)'
;MRDVAAHTLAYLDQSLPRLTVAMLRARGDVDGLNRTALEAGARLAPAELATRMRHGSRPAGAGALYGGRVALIECLVHQQDIRRPLGLRRQIPEPRLVAAMNYARASPVIGAARRTRGVRLIATDIDWSAGSGEPVHGRAEALLLAMTGRVSAVAPELAGAGVTLLPW
;
A
#
# COMPACT_ATOMS: atom_id res chain seq x y z
N MET A 1 -10.72 8.59 -4.90
CA MET A 1 -11.33 7.30 -4.46
C MET A 1 -11.55 6.34 -5.62
N ARG A 2 -12.28 6.75 -6.68
CA ARG A 2 -12.48 5.92 -7.88
C ARG A 2 -11.16 5.44 -8.49
N ASP A 3 -10.17 6.34 -8.59
CA ASP A 3 -8.88 6.03 -9.19
C ASP A 3 -8.07 5.00 -8.38
N VAL A 4 -8.16 5.05 -7.05
CA VAL A 4 -7.53 4.07 -6.16
C VAL A 4 -8.15 2.68 -6.34
N ALA A 5 -9.48 2.61 -6.46
CA ALA A 5 -10.19 1.35 -6.72
C ALA A 5 -9.84 0.78 -8.11
N ALA A 6 -9.85 1.64 -9.13
CA ALA A 6 -9.44 1.28 -10.48
C ALA A 6 -7.99 0.78 -10.54
N HIS A 7 -7.06 1.50 -9.92
CA HIS A 7 -5.65 1.11 -9.81
C HIS A 7 -5.48 -0.25 -9.13
N THR A 8 -6.13 -0.45 -7.97
CA THR A 8 -6.05 -1.71 -7.21
C THR A 8 -6.52 -2.89 -8.05
N LEU A 9 -7.67 -2.78 -8.72
CA LEU A 9 -8.18 -3.83 -9.60
C LEU A 9 -7.26 -4.07 -10.79
N ALA A 10 -6.82 -2.98 -11.44
CA ALA A 10 -5.95 -3.07 -12.60
C ALA A 10 -4.61 -3.72 -12.25
N TYR A 11 -4.06 -3.51 -11.06
CA TYR A 11 -2.82 -4.11 -10.58
C TYR A 11 -2.99 -5.60 -10.22
N LEU A 12 -4.09 -5.96 -9.54
CA LEU A 12 -4.34 -7.33 -9.08
C LEU A 12 -4.73 -8.28 -10.22
N ASP A 13 -5.52 -7.80 -11.19
CA ASP A 13 -6.04 -8.60 -12.31
C ASP A 13 -5.12 -8.64 -13.54
N GLN A 14 -3.87 -8.15 -13.44
CA GLN A 14 -2.92 -8.26 -14.55
C GLN A 14 -2.53 -9.72 -14.77
N SER A 15 -2.75 -10.25 -15.97
CA SER A 15 -2.14 -11.54 -16.34
C SER A 15 -0.65 -11.36 -16.66
N LEU A 16 0.17 -12.39 -16.40
CA LEU A 16 1.60 -12.38 -16.74
C LEU A 16 1.87 -12.04 -18.22
N PRO A 17 1.19 -12.65 -19.21
CA PRO A 17 1.38 -12.29 -20.62
C PRO A 17 1.03 -10.83 -20.90
N ARG A 18 -0.01 -10.30 -20.24
CA ARG A 18 -0.44 -8.92 -20.41
C ARG A 18 0.55 -7.94 -19.77
N LEU A 19 1.17 -8.29 -18.65
CA LEU A 19 2.29 -7.53 -18.06
C LEU A 19 3.52 -7.56 -18.99
N THR A 20 3.92 -8.72 -19.51
CA THR A 20 5.07 -8.84 -20.41
C THR A 20 4.85 -8.02 -21.69
N VAL A 21 3.68 -8.14 -22.32
CA VAL A 21 3.31 -7.34 -23.50
C VAL A 21 3.25 -5.84 -23.15
N ALA A 22 2.70 -5.49 -21.99
CA ALA A 22 2.65 -4.12 -21.50
C ALA A 22 4.06 -3.53 -21.33
N MET A 23 4.97 -4.22 -20.66
CA MET A 23 6.35 -3.76 -20.45
C MET A 23 7.11 -3.64 -21.78
N LEU A 24 6.94 -4.60 -22.70
CA LEU A 24 7.55 -4.56 -24.03
C LEU A 24 7.03 -3.38 -24.86
N ARG A 25 5.70 -3.13 -24.86
CA ARG A 25 5.08 -2.01 -25.59
C ARG A 25 5.43 -0.66 -24.98
N ALA A 26 5.52 -0.58 -23.65
CA ALA A 26 5.88 0.64 -22.93
C ALA A 26 7.36 0.99 -23.03
N ARG A 27 8.23 0.09 -23.54
CA ARG A 27 9.69 0.29 -23.59
C ARG A 27 10.29 0.73 -22.25
N GLY A 28 9.70 0.31 -21.13
CA GLY A 28 10.09 0.73 -19.77
C GLY A 28 9.31 1.93 -19.19
N ASP A 29 8.36 2.54 -19.92
CA ASP A 29 7.49 3.62 -19.41
C ASP A 29 6.36 3.08 -18.51
N VAL A 30 6.68 2.91 -17.23
CA VAL A 30 5.72 2.47 -16.20
C VAL A 30 4.60 3.49 -15.99
N ASP A 31 4.88 4.79 -16.16
CA ASP A 31 3.90 5.85 -16.00
C ASP A 31 2.83 5.80 -17.11
N GLY A 32 3.24 5.49 -18.35
CA GLY A 32 2.32 5.23 -19.47
C GLY A 32 1.42 4.01 -19.24
N LEU A 33 1.94 2.94 -18.62
CA LEU A 33 1.14 1.77 -18.24
C LEU A 33 0.10 2.09 -17.17
N ASN A 34 0.50 2.84 -16.14
CA ASN A 34 -0.40 3.30 -15.11
C ASN A 34 -1.51 4.20 -15.69
N ARG A 35 -1.17 5.12 -16.60
CA ARG A 35 -2.16 5.98 -17.27
C ARG A 35 -3.20 5.17 -18.05
N THR A 36 -2.76 4.17 -18.83
CA THR A 36 -3.65 3.29 -19.59
C THR A 36 -4.59 2.49 -18.67
N ALA A 37 -4.06 1.99 -17.55
CA ALA A 37 -4.85 1.28 -16.54
C ALA A 37 -5.90 2.20 -15.89
N LEU A 38 -5.52 3.44 -15.56
CA LEU A 38 -6.42 4.47 -15.04
C LEU A 38 -7.50 4.84 -16.05
N GLU A 39 -7.17 5.02 -17.33
CA GLU A 39 -8.14 5.29 -18.41
C GLU A 39 -9.14 4.15 -18.59
N ALA A 40 -8.69 2.89 -18.52
CA ALA A 40 -9.57 1.73 -18.58
C ALA A 40 -10.52 1.67 -17.37
N GLY A 41 -10.01 1.93 -16.17
CA GLY A 41 -10.82 1.98 -14.95
C GLY A 41 -11.76 3.20 -14.89
N ALA A 42 -11.35 4.33 -15.48
CA ALA A 42 -12.17 5.53 -15.60
C ALA A 42 -13.42 5.33 -16.46
N ARG A 43 -13.49 4.27 -17.28
CA ARG A 43 -14.67 3.90 -18.05
C ARG A 43 -15.70 3.06 -17.27
N LEU A 44 -15.35 2.55 -16.09
CA LEU A 44 -16.24 1.70 -15.27
C LEU A 44 -17.07 2.51 -14.27
N ALA A 45 -18.38 2.29 -14.20
CA ALA A 45 -19.23 2.93 -13.18
C ALA A 45 -18.73 2.60 -11.75
N PRO A 46 -18.91 3.49 -10.76
CA PRO A 46 -18.46 3.24 -9.38
C PRO A 46 -19.06 1.96 -8.77
N ALA A 47 -20.33 1.65 -9.10
CA ALA A 47 -21.00 0.42 -8.68
C ALA A 47 -20.35 -0.84 -9.26
N GLU A 48 -19.84 -0.76 -10.48
CA GLU A 48 -19.13 -1.85 -11.15
C GLU A 48 -17.75 -2.08 -10.49
N LEU A 49 -17.00 -1.01 -10.23
CA LEU A 49 -15.75 -1.10 -9.47
C LEU A 49 -15.96 -1.73 -8.09
N ALA A 50 -17.00 -1.29 -7.36
CA ALA A 50 -17.31 -1.85 -6.05
C ALA A 50 -17.69 -3.33 -6.12
N THR A 51 -18.41 -3.75 -7.16
CA THR A 51 -18.78 -5.16 -7.38
C THR A 51 -17.56 -6.01 -7.66
N ARG A 52 -16.64 -5.55 -8.51
CA ARG A 52 -15.37 -6.25 -8.77
C ARG A 52 -14.50 -6.35 -7.52
N MET A 53 -14.38 -5.28 -6.75
CA MET A 53 -13.65 -5.32 -5.47
C MET A 53 -14.26 -6.32 -4.48
N ARG A 54 -15.59 -6.45 -4.44
CA ARG A 54 -16.28 -7.44 -3.59
C ARG A 54 -16.08 -8.88 -4.04
N HIS A 55 -16.09 -9.12 -5.36
CA HIS A 55 -15.81 -10.43 -5.92
C HIS A 55 -14.39 -10.90 -5.56
N GLY A 56 -13.47 -9.94 -5.39
CA GLY A 56 -12.08 -10.22 -5.06
C GLY A 56 -11.32 -10.79 -6.26
N SER A 57 -10.00 -10.83 -6.10
CA SER A 57 -9.08 -11.34 -7.12
C SER A 57 -7.99 -12.17 -6.49
N ARG A 58 -7.47 -13.14 -7.25
CA ARG A 58 -6.21 -13.80 -6.94
C ARG A 58 -5.09 -13.03 -7.65
N PRO A 59 -4.13 -12.43 -6.91
CA PRO A 59 -3.08 -11.65 -7.53
C PRO A 59 -2.37 -12.44 -8.63
N ALA A 60 -2.25 -11.84 -9.81
CA ALA A 60 -1.52 -12.37 -10.95
C ALA A 60 -0.52 -11.30 -11.46
N GLY A 61 0.32 -11.65 -12.44
CA GLY A 61 1.20 -10.66 -13.06
C GLY A 61 2.13 -9.99 -12.04
N ALA A 62 2.12 -8.65 -12.02
CA ALA A 62 2.92 -7.87 -11.09
C ALA A 62 2.45 -8.08 -9.63
N GLY A 63 1.14 -8.29 -9.43
CA GLY A 63 0.55 -8.60 -8.13
C GLY A 63 0.98 -9.95 -7.55
N ALA A 64 1.43 -10.90 -8.39
CA ALA A 64 1.96 -12.18 -7.93
C ALA A 64 3.47 -12.16 -7.61
N LEU A 65 4.19 -11.11 -8.03
CA LEU A 65 5.62 -10.98 -7.74
C LEU A 65 5.89 -10.97 -6.24
N TYR A 66 7.08 -11.44 -5.87
CA TYR A 66 7.51 -11.55 -4.47
C TYR A 66 6.56 -12.39 -3.60
N GLY A 67 5.86 -13.36 -4.20
CA GLY A 67 4.86 -14.19 -3.52
C GLY A 67 3.63 -13.41 -3.07
N GLY A 68 3.27 -12.33 -3.79
CA GLY A 68 2.09 -11.50 -3.49
C GLY A 68 2.25 -10.56 -2.29
N ARG A 69 3.44 -10.45 -1.71
CA ARG A 69 3.67 -9.63 -0.52
C ARG A 69 3.55 -8.12 -0.79
N VAL A 70 3.93 -7.66 -1.98
CA VAL A 70 3.68 -6.27 -2.42
C VAL A 70 2.18 -6.03 -2.55
N ALA A 71 1.46 -6.94 -3.22
CA ALA A 71 0.01 -6.83 -3.36
C ALA A 71 -0.73 -6.80 -2.02
N LEU A 72 -0.26 -7.55 -1.02
CA LEU A 72 -0.79 -7.44 0.34
C LEU A 72 -0.64 -6.02 0.89
N ILE A 73 0.55 -5.42 0.78
CA ILE A 73 0.81 -4.05 1.26
C ILE A 73 -0.09 -3.06 0.53
N GLU A 74 -0.12 -3.10 -0.80
CA GLU A 74 -0.94 -2.21 -1.64
C GLU A 74 -2.42 -2.33 -1.26
N CYS A 75 -2.95 -3.54 -1.11
CA CYS A 75 -4.34 -3.73 -0.69
C CYS A 75 -4.61 -3.16 0.71
N LEU A 76 -3.68 -3.35 1.65
CA LEU A 76 -3.84 -2.85 3.02
C LEU A 76 -3.75 -1.33 3.11
N VAL A 77 -2.92 -0.70 2.29
CA VAL A 77 -2.76 0.76 2.22
C VAL A 77 -3.91 1.40 1.44
N HIS A 78 -4.22 0.90 0.25
CA HIS A 78 -5.23 1.50 -0.63
C HIS A 78 -6.66 1.35 -0.13
N GLN A 79 -6.97 0.29 0.63
CA GLN A 79 -8.25 0.26 1.35
C GLN A 79 -8.33 1.43 2.34
N GLN A 80 -7.23 1.84 2.98
CA GLN A 80 -7.22 2.95 3.93
C GLN A 80 -7.23 4.32 3.22
N ASP A 81 -6.60 4.44 2.06
CA ASP A 81 -6.71 5.61 1.17
C ASP A 81 -8.19 5.88 0.79
N ILE A 82 -9.06 4.87 0.79
CA ILE A 82 -10.50 5.00 0.55
C ILE A 82 -11.27 5.20 1.87
N ARG A 83 -10.97 4.38 2.87
CA ARG A 83 -11.79 4.27 4.09
C ARG A 83 -11.62 5.44 5.05
N ARG A 84 -10.38 5.94 5.24
CA ARG A 84 -10.10 7.00 6.20
C ARG A 84 -10.84 8.31 5.87
N PRO A 85 -10.82 8.82 4.62
CA PRO A 85 -11.57 10.04 4.29
C PRO A 85 -13.09 9.87 4.40
N LEU A 86 -13.60 8.64 4.40
CA LEU A 86 -15.02 8.33 4.60
C LEU A 86 -15.38 8.05 6.07
N GLY A 87 -14.43 8.14 7.00
CA GLY A 87 -14.64 7.78 8.41
C GLY A 87 -14.90 6.28 8.66
N LEU A 88 -14.60 5.42 7.69
CA LEU A 88 -14.93 3.99 7.73
C LEU A 88 -13.82 3.16 8.40
N ARG A 89 -13.87 2.99 9.72
CA ARG A 89 -12.86 2.22 10.47
C ARG A 89 -12.79 0.76 10.02
N ARG A 90 -11.60 0.16 10.08
CA ARG A 90 -11.38 -1.28 9.87
C ARG A 90 -10.35 -1.77 10.87
N GLN A 91 -10.60 -2.93 11.46
CA GLN A 91 -9.57 -3.68 12.16
C GLN A 91 -8.88 -4.61 11.15
N ILE A 92 -7.58 -4.41 10.95
CA ILE A 92 -6.78 -5.32 10.13
C ILE A 92 -6.23 -6.41 11.07
N PRO A 93 -6.41 -7.71 10.74
CA PRO A 93 -5.84 -8.78 11.54
C PRO A 93 -4.32 -8.63 11.71
N GLU A 94 -3.84 -8.78 12.94
CA GLU A 94 -2.44 -8.63 13.31
C GLU A 94 -1.47 -9.40 12.39
N PRO A 95 -1.69 -10.69 12.05
CA PRO A 95 -0.77 -11.42 11.17
C PRO A 95 -0.56 -10.76 9.81
N ARG A 96 -1.58 -10.05 9.28
CA ARG A 96 -1.48 -9.33 8.01
C ARG A 96 -0.68 -8.04 8.15
N LEU A 97 -0.85 -7.32 9.27
CA LEU A 97 -0.06 -6.12 9.57
C LEU A 97 1.42 -6.47 9.76
N VAL A 98 1.73 -7.50 10.57
CA VAL A 98 3.11 -7.94 10.79
C VAL A 98 3.77 -8.36 9.48
N ALA A 99 3.10 -9.19 8.67
CA ALA A 99 3.63 -9.60 7.37
C ALA A 99 3.90 -8.41 6.43
N ALA A 100 2.94 -7.47 6.35
CA ALA A 100 3.05 -6.29 5.51
C ALA A 100 4.16 -5.33 5.98
N MET A 101 4.24 -5.02 7.27
CA MET A 101 5.24 -4.10 7.81
C MET A 101 6.66 -4.67 7.72
N ASN A 102 6.84 -5.97 8.00
CA ASN A 102 8.13 -6.62 7.84
C ASN A 102 8.59 -6.58 6.39
N TYR A 103 7.71 -6.92 5.45
CA TYR A 103 8.07 -6.93 4.04
C TYR A 103 8.20 -5.52 3.45
N ALA A 104 7.40 -4.54 3.88
CA ALA A 104 7.51 -3.16 3.42
C ALA A 104 8.94 -2.62 3.64
N ARG A 105 9.54 -2.93 4.80
CA ARG A 105 10.92 -2.56 5.13
C ARG A 105 11.96 -3.30 4.28
N ALA A 106 11.72 -4.56 3.93
CA ALA A 106 12.63 -5.36 3.10
C ALA A 106 12.42 -5.15 1.59
N SER A 107 11.30 -4.56 1.19
CA SER A 107 10.91 -4.48 -0.21
C SER A 107 11.74 -3.43 -0.96
N PRO A 108 12.32 -3.78 -2.11
CA PRO A 108 13.06 -2.82 -2.93
C PRO A 108 12.14 -1.79 -3.62
N VAL A 109 10.83 -2.06 -3.71
CA VAL A 109 9.87 -1.22 -4.45
C VAL A 109 9.00 -0.35 -3.57
N ILE A 110 8.73 -0.76 -2.32
CA ILE A 110 7.90 0.04 -1.39
C ILE A 110 8.67 1.26 -0.86
N GLY A 111 9.97 1.10 -0.62
CA GLY A 111 10.84 2.17 -0.13
C GLY A 111 10.65 2.53 1.34
N ALA A 112 10.06 1.65 2.15
CA ALA A 112 9.83 1.93 3.58
C ALA A 112 11.14 2.11 4.35
N ALA A 113 12.15 1.26 4.11
CA ALA A 113 13.46 1.40 4.77
C ALA A 113 14.12 2.76 4.53
N ARG A 114 13.91 3.36 3.35
CA ARG A 114 14.41 4.71 3.05
C ARG A 114 13.63 5.77 3.83
N ARG A 115 12.29 5.66 3.87
CA ARG A 115 11.40 6.64 4.53
C ARG A 115 11.50 6.59 6.06
N THR A 116 11.92 5.47 6.63
CA THR A 116 11.98 5.28 8.08
C THR A 116 13.42 5.18 8.57
N ARG A 117 14.36 5.86 7.91
CA ARG A 117 15.76 5.90 8.33
C ARG A 117 15.90 6.75 9.59
N GLY A 118 16.67 6.29 10.57
CA GLY A 118 16.93 7.05 11.80
C GLY A 118 15.79 7.02 12.82
N VAL A 119 14.74 6.23 12.58
CA VAL A 119 13.64 6.03 13.53
C VAL A 119 13.47 4.56 13.90
N ARG A 120 13.03 4.33 15.13
CA ARG A 120 12.52 3.04 15.60
C ARG A 120 10.99 3.11 15.65
N LEU A 121 10.33 2.35 14.79
CA LEU A 121 8.87 2.23 14.77
C LEU A 121 8.44 1.24 15.86
N ILE A 122 7.44 1.62 16.66
CA ILE A 122 6.95 0.83 17.80
C ILE A 122 5.42 0.80 17.75
N ALA A 123 4.87 -0.37 17.44
CA ALA A 123 3.42 -0.56 17.47
C ALA A 123 2.91 -0.54 18.91
N THR A 124 1.77 0.11 19.13
CA THR A 124 1.15 0.27 20.45
C THR A 124 0.03 -0.73 20.71
N ASP A 125 -0.44 -1.41 19.67
CA ASP A 125 -1.58 -2.34 19.70
C ASP A 125 -1.21 -3.80 19.41
N ILE A 126 0.06 -4.08 19.07
CA ILE A 126 0.63 -5.42 18.84
C ILE A 126 2.10 -5.43 19.26
N ASP A 127 2.66 -6.60 19.57
CA ASP A 127 4.08 -6.77 19.91
C ASP A 127 4.96 -6.71 18.66
N TRP A 128 5.18 -5.49 18.14
CA TRP A 128 6.00 -5.26 16.95
C TRP A 128 6.81 -3.98 17.09
N SER A 129 8.11 -4.08 16.83
CA SER A 129 8.98 -2.91 16.62
C SER A 129 10.05 -3.19 15.59
N ALA A 130 10.51 -2.15 14.87
CA ALA A 130 11.55 -2.30 13.87
C ALA A 130 12.31 -0.98 13.61
N GLY A 131 13.56 -1.11 13.19
CA GLY A 131 14.44 0.04 12.92
C GLY A 131 15.25 0.44 14.15
N SER A 132 15.94 1.56 14.03
CA SER A 132 16.85 2.09 15.04
C SER A 132 16.86 3.62 14.99
N GLY A 133 17.09 4.26 16.14
CA GLY A 133 17.05 5.71 16.31
C GLY A 133 15.86 6.18 17.14
N GLU A 134 15.40 7.40 16.89
CA GLU A 134 14.36 8.05 17.69
C GLU A 134 13.02 7.31 17.59
N PRO A 135 12.27 7.15 18.70
CA PRO A 135 11.07 6.34 18.70
C PRO A 135 9.91 7.05 18.01
N VAL A 136 9.18 6.28 17.20
CA VAL A 136 7.87 6.63 16.63
C VAL A 136 6.87 5.58 17.08
N HIS A 137 5.94 6.00 17.92
CA HIS A 137 4.84 5.19 18.42
C HIS A 137 3.60 5.45 17.58
N GLY A 138 2.80 4.41 17.37
CA GLY A 138 1.50 4.51 16.74
C GLY A 138 0.83 3.14 16.72
N ARG A 139 -0.42 3.08 16.27
CA ARG A 139 -1.03 1.79 15.95
C ARG A 139 -0.33 1.18 14.74
N ALA A 140 -0.25 -0.15 14.64
CA ALA A 140 0.44 -0.83 13.54
C ALA A 140 -0.07 -0.42 12.15
N GLU A 141 -1.37 -0.17 12.00
CA GLU A 141 -1.93 0.38 10.76
C GLU A 141 -1.38 1.79 10.43
N ALA A 142 -1.31 2.68 11.43
CA ALA A 142 -0.78 4.02 11.25
C ALA A 142 0.72 3.99 10.88
N LEU A 143 1.49 3.10 11.52
CA LEU A 143 2.91 2.90 11.19
C LEU A 143 3.11 2.35 9.78
N LEU A 144 2.26 1.41 9.32
CA LEU A 144 2.27 0.92 7.93
C LEU A 144 2.00 2.06 6.94
N LEU A 145 1.02 2.92 7.21
CA LEU A 145 0.73 4.08 6.36
C LEU A 145 1.89 5.09 6.35
N ALA A 146 2.45 5.40 7.52
CA ALA A 146 3.60 6.30 7.63
C ALA A 146 4.80 5.79 6.81
N MET A 147 5.19 4.52 6.99
CA MET A 147 6.35 3.96 6.28
C MET A 147 6.14 3.80 4.77
N THR A 148 4.88 3.80 4.32
CA THR A 148 4.51 3.77 2.89
C THR A 148 4.23 5.17 2.33
N GLY A 149 4.60 6.23 3.04
CA GLY A 149 4.56 7.62 2.53
C GLY A 149 3.23 8.34 2.76
N ARG A 150 2.42 7.91 3.73
CA ARG A 150 1.16 8.56 4.12
C ARG A 150 1.25 9.22 5.50
N VAL A 151 2.42 9.76 5.87
CA VAL A 151 2.66 10.36 7.20
C VAL A 151 1.61 11.43 7.53
N SER A 152 1.35 12.34 6.58
CA SER A 152 0.32 13.39 6.72
C SER A 152 -1.08 12.86 7.03
N ALA A 153 -1.44 11.67 6.55
CA ALA A 153 -2.76 11.08 6.78
C ALA A 153 -2.92 10.43 8.17
N VAL A 154 -1.83 10.23 8.89
CA VAL A 154 -1.79 9.55 10.20
C VAL A 154 -1.07 10.36 11.27
N ALA A 155 -0.67 11.59 10.96
CA ALA A 155 0.08 12.47 11.85
C ALA A 155 -0.50 12.57 13.28
N PRO A 156 -1.83 12.74 13.49
CA PRO A 156 -2.39 12.81 14.83
C PRO A 156 -2.34 11.49 15.61
N GLU A 157 -2.03 10.38 14.95
CA GLU A 157 -1.95 9.02 15.52
C GLU A 157 -0.51 8.58 15.81
N LEU A 158 0.47 9.44 15.51
CA LEU A 158 1.88 9.19 15.73
C LEU A 158 2.41 10.03 16.90
N ALA A 159 3.28 9.44 17.71
CA ALA A 159 3.90 10.10 18.85
C ALA A 159 5.38 9.73 18.99
N GLY A 160 6.14 10.57 19.70
CA GLY A 160 7.56 10.36 19.97
C GLY A 160 8.48 11.28 19.16
N ALA A 161 9.72 11.39 19.61
CA ALA A 161 10.71 12.32 19.05
C ALA A 161 11.04 12.04 17.57
N GLY A 162 10.87 10.80 17.10
CA GLY A 162 11.17 10.44 15.72
C GLY A 162 10.14 10.91 14.69
N VAL A 163 8.97 11.42 15.11
CA VAL A 163 7.89 11.81 14.19
C VAL A 163 8.35 12.93 13.24
N THR A 164 9.17 13.85 13.73
CA THR A 164 9.72 14.96 12.93
C THR A 164 10.75 14.51 11.89
N LEU A 165 11.28 13.28 12.01
CA LEU A 165 12.25 12.71 11.08
C LEU A 165 11.60 11.94 9.93
N LEU A 166 10.28 11.73 9.98
CA LEU A 166 9.55 11.10 8.89
C LEU A 166 9.38 12.07 7.70
N PRO A 167 9.41 11.58 6.45
CA PRO A 167 9.17 12.41 5.28
C PRO A 167 7.68 12.75 5.15
N TRP A 168 7.36 14.04 5.10
CA TRP A 168 6.01 14.60 4.98
C TRP A 168 5.61 14.85 3.53
#